data_AF-A0A344TTM9-F1
#
_entry.id   AF-A0A344TTM9-F1
#
_cell.length_a   1.000
_cell.length_b   1.000
_cell.length_c   1.000
_cell.angle_alpha   90.00
_cell.angle_beta   90.00
_cell.angle_gamma   90.00
#
_symmetry.space_group_name_H-M   'P 1'
#
loop_
_entity.id
_entity.type
_entity.pdbx_description
1 polymer ?
#
loop_
_entity_poly.entity_id
_entity_poly.type
_entity_poly.pdbx_seq_one_letter_code
_entity_poly.pdbx_strand_id
1 'polypeptide(L)' 'MNTHQEEFNVSEMANGMYFLKINTADKQATLKVVKVQ' A
#
# COMPACT_ATOMS: atom_id res chain seq x y z
N MET A 1 -0.90 0.07 22.51
CA MET A 1 -0.80 -0.69 21.25
C MET A 1 0.01 0.15 20.29
N ASN A 2 1.28 -0.19 20.09
CA ASN A 2 2.11 0.52 19.12
C ASN A 2 1.89 -0.13 17.76
N THR A 3 0.90 0.33 17.02
CA THR A 3 0.91 0.18 15.56
C THR A 3 2.08 1.02 15.06
N HIS A 4 3.25 0.40 14.95
CA HIS A 4 4.38 1.01 14.25
C HIS A 4 3.94 1.15 12.79
N GLN A 5 3.46 2.34 12.43
CA GLN A 5 3.32 2.72 11.03
C GLN A 5 4.73 3.03 10.54
N GLU A 6 5.38 2.05 9.95
CA GLU A 6 6.57 2.32 9.14
C GLU A 6 6.12 3.20 7.96
N GLU A 7 6.55 4.46 7.95
CA GLU A 7 6.43 5.31 6.77
C GLU A 7 7.35 4.74 5.71
N PHE A 8 6.76 4.06 4.72
CA PHE A 8 7.49 3.42 3.65
C PHE A 8 7.52 4.34 2.43
N ASN A 9 8.72 4.69 1.97
CA ASN A 9 8.89 5.55 0.82
C ASN A 9 8.64 4.77 -0.48
N VAL A 10 7.69 5.23 -1.28
CA VAL A 10 7.37 4.61 -2.58
C VAL A 10 8.59 4.61 -3.52
N SER A 11 9.53 5.52 -3.34
CA SER A 11 10.79 5.56 -4.09
C SER A 11 11.72 4.38 -3.80
N GLU A 12 11.63 3.76 -2.61
CA GLU A 12 12.46 2.62 -2.21
C GLU A 12 11.81 1.27 -2.60
N MET A 13 10.60 1.30 -3.16
CA MET A 13 9.91 0.12 -3.66
C MET A 13 10.57 -0.42 -4.91
N ALA A 14 10.84 -1.72 -4.90
CA ALA A 14 11.20 -2.45 -6.11
C ALA A 14 10.11 -2.29 -7.20
N ASN A 15 10.51 -2.41 -8.45
CA ASN A 15 9.53 -2.52 -9.53
C ASN A 15 8.80 -3.85 -9.41
N GLY A 16 7.48 -3.82 -9.57
CA GLY A 16 6.65 -4.96 -9.24
C GLY A 16 5.19 -4.61 -9.10
N MET A 17 4.41 -5.61 -8.70
CA MET A 17 2.97 -5.52 -8.57
C MET A 17 2.57 -5.54 -7.11
N TYR A 18 1.74 -4.58 -6.72
CA TYR A 18 1.35 -4.33 -5.34
C TYR A 18 -0.17 -4.35 -5.22
N PHE A 19 -0.65 -4.81 -4.08
CA PHE A 19 -2.07 -4.74 -3.73
C PHE A 19 -2.25 -3.77 -2.56
N LEU A 20 -2.95 -2.67 -2.82
CA LEU A 20 -3.29 -1.69 -1.80
C LEU A 20 -4.67 -2.00 -1.24
N LYS A 21 -4.72 -2.31 0.05
CA LYS A 21 -5.98 -2.48 0.77
C LYS A 21 -6.42 -1.13 1.35
N ILE A 22 -7.49 -0.57 0.82
CA ILE A 22 -8.11 0.66 1.32
C ILE A 22 -9.27 0.25 2.21
N ASN A 23 -9.18 0.58 3.50
CA ASN A 23 -10.25 0.39 4.46
C ASN A 23 -10.81 1.77 4.82
N THR A 24 -12.06 2.01 4.46
CA THR A 24 -12.87 3.13 4.97
C THR A 24 -13.86 2.57 5.99
N ALA A 25 -14.50 3.42 6.79
CA ALA A 25 -15.42 2.98 7.85
C ALA A 25 -16.57 2.11 7.31
N ASP A 26 -16.94 2.34 6.06
CA ASP A 26 -18.14 1.81 5.42
C ASP A 26 -17.83 0.86 4.25
N LYS A 27 -16.60 0.89 3.70
CA LYS A 27 -16.19 0.03 2.58
C LYS A 27 -14.72 -0.36 2.62
N GLN A 28 -14.43 -1.57 2.14
CA GLN A 28 -13.08 -2.05 1.87
C GLN A 28 -12.91 -2.27 0.37
N ALA A 29 -11.80 -1.79 -0.19
CA ALA A 29 -11.43 -1.97 -1.60
C ALA A 29 -9.98 -2.46 -1.71
N THR A 30 -9.70 -3.28 -2.71
CA THR A 30 -8.34 -3.74 -3.02
C THR A 30 -7.95 -3.25 -4.39
N LEU A 31 -6.90 -2.43 -4.47
CA LEU A 31 -6.38 -1.89 -5.72
C LEU A 31 -5.12 -2.64 -6.13
N LYS A 32 -5.08 -3.08 -7.39
CA LYS A 32 -3.89 -3.68 -8.00
C LYS A 32 -3.08 -2.57 -8.67
N VAL A 33 -1.87 -2.33 -8.19
CA VAL A 33 -0.95 -1.31 -8.67
C VAL A 33 0.27 -2.00 -9.27
N VAL A 34 0.83 -1.44 -10.34
CA VAL A 34 2.10 -1.90 -10.90
C VAL A 34 3.07 -0.74 -10.88
N LYS A 35 4.18 -0.90 -10.15
CA LYS A 35 5.31 0.02 -10.15
C LYS A 35 6.29 -0.44 -11.23
N VAL A 36 6.56 0.44 -12.20
CA VAL A 36 7.39 0.14 -13.38
C VAL A 36 8.70 0.93 -13.44
N GLN A 37 8.88 1.95 -12.58
CA GLN A 37 10.06 2.80 -12.52
C GLN A 37 10.50 2.99 -11.08
#